data_AF-A0ABD1DGQ9-F1
#
_entry.id   AF-A0ABD1DGQ9-F1
#
_cell.length_a   1.000
_cell.length_b   1.000
_cell.length_c   1.000
_cell.angle_alpha   90.00
_cell.angle_beta   90.00
_cell.angle_gamma   90.00
#
_symmetry.space_group_name_H-M   'P 1'
#
loop_
_entity.id
_entity.type
_entity.pdbx_description
1 polymer ?
#
loop_
_entity_poly.entity_id
_entity_poly.type
_entity_poly.pdbx_seq_one_letter_code
_entity_poly.pdbx_strand_id
1 'polypeptide(L)' 'MGQWHTIKIDQLPEVMTVSPNGFWHLSLPHSLYLGGVHNIHTLPMSLRDKGSFAGCVQKVSFKNGRKEEFAPSRN' A
#
# COMPACT_ATOMS: atom_id res chain seq x y z
N MET A 1 -19.77 -12.86 -5.89
CA MET A 1 -18.46 -13.52 -5.68
C MET A 1 -17.38 -12.48 -5.98
N GLY A 2 -16.35 -12.34 -5.13
CA GLY A 2 -15.31 -11.28 -5.25
C GLY A 2 -13.91 -11.83 -5.55
N GLN A 3 -12.92 -10.96 -5.77
CA GLN A 3 -11.52 -11.36 -5.99
C GLN A 3 -10.84 -11.80 -4.67
N TRP A 4 -10.07 -12.89 -4.74
CA TRP A 4 -9.16 -13.33 -3.69
C TRP A 4 -7.86 -12.51 -3.70
N HIS A 5 -7.39 -12.16 -2.51
CA HIS A 5 -6.15 -11.43 -2.28
C HIS A 5 -5.35 -12.11 -1.18
N THR A 6 -4.03 -12.13 -1.30
CA THR A 6 -3.12 -12.75 -0.34
C THR A 6 -2.15 -11.72 0.22
N ILE A 7 -1.92 -11.77 1.53
CA ILE A 7 -0.92 -10.97 2.24
C ILE A 7 0.06 -11.93 2.92
N LYS A 8 1.36 -11.64 2.80
CA LYS A 8 2.45 -12.39 3.41
C LYS A 8 3.37 -11.45 4.19
N ILE A 9 3.76 -11.86 5.38
CA ILE A 9 4.74 -11.17 6.22
C ILE A 9 5.86 -12.17 6.51
N ASP A 10 7.03 -11.97 5.91
CA ASP A 10 8.23 -12.79 6.11
C ASP A 10 7.95 -14.30 6.14
N GLN A 11 8.13 -14.92 7.32
CA GLN A 11 7.97 -16.35 7.58
C GLN A 11 6.60 -16.71 8.16
N LEU A 12 5.69 -15.74 8.31
CA LEU A 12 4.34 -15.98 8.80
C LEU A 12 3.47 -16.64 7.72
N PRO A 13 2.44 -17.40 8.12
CA PRO A 13 1.48 -17.97 7.20
C PRO A 13 0.80 -16.90 6.35
N GLU A 14 0.55 -17.23 5.08
CA GLU A 14 -0.14 -16.34 4.16
C GLU A 14 -1.62 -16.19 4.56
N VAL A 15 -2.11 -14.95 4.58
CA VAL A 15 -3.49 -14.64 4.91
C VAL A 15 -4.24 -14.31 3.63
N MET A 16 -5.36 -15.01 3.40
CA MET A 16 -6.24 -14.77 2.25
C MET A 16 -7.48 -13.97 2.66
N THR A 17 -7.88 -13.02 1.81
CA THR A 17 -9.08 -12.20 2.00
C THR A 17 -9.82 -12.00 0.67
N VAL A 18 -11.09 -11.60 0.75
CA VAL A 18 -11.94 -11.32 -0.40
C VAL A 18 -12.32 -9.86 -0.43
N SER A 19 -12.18 -9.24 -1.60
CA SER A 19 -12.64 -7.88 -1.84
C SER A 19 -14.17 -7.77 -1.66
N PRO A 20 -14.65 -6.76 -0.91
CA PRO A 20 -16.07 -6.53 -0.79
C PRO A 20 -16.67 -6.13 -2.15
N ASN A 21 -17.94 -6.47 -2.36
CA ASN A 21 -18.80 -5.95 -3.44
C ASN A 21 -18.47 -6.41 -4.87
N GLY A 22 -17.60 -7.41 -5.07
CA GLY A 22 -17.44 -8.04 -6.39
C GLY A 22 -16.81 -7.17 -7.48
N PHE A 23 -16.15 -6.07 -7.09
CA PHE A 23 -15.33 -5.29 -8.02
C PHE A 23 -14.03 -6.04 -8.32
N TRP A 24 -13.71 -6.15 -9.60
CA TRP A 24 -12.55 -6.90 -10.08
C TRP A 24 -11.36 -6.01 -10.49
N HIS A 25 -11.58 -4.70 -10.59
CA HIS A 25 -10.58 -3.72 -11.04
C HIS A 25 -10.19 -2.75 -9.91
N LEU A 26 -8.92 -2.36 -9.86
CA LEU A 26 -8.40 -1.35 -8.95
C LEU A 26 -8.16 -0.03 -9.71
N SER A 27 -8.94 1.00 -9.37
CA SER A 27 -8.77 2.35 -9.94
C SER A 27 -8.00 3.24 -8.97
N LEU A 28 -6.86 3.77 -9.40
CA LEU A 28 -5.99 4.64 -8.60
C LEU A 28 -5.94 6.04 -9.23
N PRO A 29 -6.92 6.93 -8.94
CA PRO A 29 -6.98 8.25 -9.54
C PRO A 29 -5.93 9.24 -9.00
N HIS A 30 -5.22 8.88 -7.93
CA HIS A 30 -4.25 9.74 -7.26
C HIS A 30 -2.84 9.12 -7.25
N SER A 31 -1.84 9.95 -6.95
CA SER A 31 -0.46 9.51 -6.76
C SER A 31 -0.31 8.49 -5.63
N LEU A 32 0.72 7.65 -5.75
CA LEU A 32 1.15 6.76 -4.67
C LEU A 32 1.85 7.60 -3.58
N TYR A 33 1.45 7.38 -2.33
CA TYR A 33 2.09 7.97 -1.15
C TYR A 33 2.82 6.88 -0.36
N LEU A 34 4.07 7.14 0.03
CA LEU A 34 4.86 6.24 0.85
C LEU A 34 5.34 6.97 2.11
N GLY A 35 5.26 6.30 3.25
CA GLY A 35 5.67 6.87 4.54
C GLY A 35 4.68 7.85 5.16
N GLY A 36 3.87 8.54 4.36
CA GLY A 36 2.84 9.45 4.86
C GLY A 36 2.13 10.19 3.73
N VAL A 37 1.18 11.05 4.07
CA VAL A 37 0.45 11.91 3.13
C VAL A 37 0.60 13.38 3.51
N HIS A 38 0.53 14.27 2.53
CA HIS A 38 0.62 15.72 2.79
C HIS A 38 -0.62 16.26 3.52
N ASN A 39 -1.80 15.74 3.19
CA ASN A 39 -3.06 16.16 3.79
C ASN A 39 -3.85 14.94 4.25
N ILE A 40 -3.97 14.75 5.56
CA ILE A 40 -4.66 13.61 6.17
C ILE A 40 -6.16 13.56 5.82
N HIS A 41 -6.76 14.68 5.38
CA HIS A 41 -8.17 14.73 4.99
C HIS A 41 -8.44 14.03 3.65
N THR A 42 -7.41 13.72 2.85
CA THR A 42 -7.57 12.95 1.61
C THR A 42 -7.68 11.44 1.88
N LEU A 43 -7.39 11.00 3.11
CA LEU A 43 -7.45 9.60 3.49
C LEU A 43 -8.90 9.13 3.68
N PRO A 44 -9.24 7.91 3.22
CA PRO A 44 -10.58 7.35 3.43
C PRO A 44 -10.90 7.24 4.93
N MET A 45 -12.16 7.52 5.26
CA MET A 45 -12.64 7.50 6.66
C MET A 45 -12.57 6.13 7.33
N SER A 46 -12.55 5.05 6.55
CA SER A 46 -12.46 3.66 7.03
C SER A 46 -11.06 3.26 7.55
N LEU A 47 -10.04 4.10 7.36
CA LEU A 47 -8.70 3.83 7.87
C LEU A 47 -8.67 3.95 9.40
N ARG A 48 -8.17 2.89 10.05
CA ARG A 48 -7.99 2.82 11.50
C ARG A 48 -6.87 3.73 12.00
N ASP A 49 -5.80 3.88 11.21
CA ASP A 49 -4.63 4.69 11.53
C ASP A 49 -4.40 5.70 10.39
N LYS A 50 -4.15 6.96 10.76
CA LYS A 50 -3.90 8.09 9.86
C LYS A 50 -2.53 8.73 10.09
N GLY A 51 -1.71 8.15 10.97
CA GLY A 51 -0.36 8.60 11.23
C GLY A 51 0.58 8.37 10.05
N SER A 52 1.70 9.08 10.06
CA SER A 52 2.81 8.77 9.15
C SER A 52 3.68 7.66 9.74
N PHE A 53 4.26 6.85 8.87
CA PHE A 53 5.18 5.78 9.24
C PHE A 53 6.48 6.35 9.81
N ALA A 54 6.88 5.89 10.99
CA ALA A 54 8.15 6.24 11.61
C ALA A 54 9.12 5.05 11.49
N GLY A 55 10.06 5.14 10.55
CA GLY A 55 11.05 4.10 10.31
C GLY A 55 11.63 4.15 8.89
N CYS A 56 12.40 3.13 8.52
CA CYS A 56 13.02 3.02 7.20
C CYS A 56 12.21 2.09 6.29
N VAL A 57 11.87 2.56 5.09
CA VAL A 57 11.36 1.70 4.00
C VAL A 57 12.47 1.54 2.98
N GLN A 58 13.02 0.33 2.86
CA GLN A 58 14.20 0.10 2.02
C GLN A 58 13.85 -0.16 0.55
N LYS A 59 12.73 -0.82 0.26
CA LYS A 59 12.37 -1.25 -1.09
C LYS A 59 10.86 -1.35 -1.26
N VAL A 60 10.36 -0.83 -2.38
CA VAL A 60 8.97 -1.02 -2.82
C VAL A 60 9.00 -1.50 -4.27
N SER A 61 8.17 -2.48 -4.62
CA SER A 61 8.14 -3.05 -5.98
C SER A 61 6.71 -3.32 -6.41
N PHE A 62 6.36 -2.85 -7.61
CA PHE A 62 5.05 -3.07 -8.21
C PHE A 62 5.16 -4.05 -9.36
N LYS A 63 4.20 -5.00 -9.44
CA LYS A 63 4.20 -6.03 -10.51
C LYS A 63 4.06 -5.45 -11.92
N ASN A 64 3.62 -4.20 -12.07
CA ASN A 64 3.59 -3.48 -13.36
C ASN A 64 4.98 -2.97 -13.84
N GLY A 65 6.08 -3.43 -13.24
CA GLY A 65 7.43 -3.23 -13.75
C GLY A 65 8.12 -1.93 -13.34
N ARG A 66 7.45 -1.02 -12.62
CA ARG A 66 8.11 0.14 -12.00
C ARG A 66 8.72 -0.26 -10.65
N LYS A 67 10.05 -0.19 -10.60
CA LYS A 67 10.82 -0.31 -9.36
C LYS A 67 11.19 1.10 -8.94
N GLU A 68 10.74 1.51 -7.77
CA GLU A 68 11.17 2.78 -7.16
C GLU A 68 12.28 2.42 -6.17
N GLU A 69 13.51 2.75 -6.51
CA GLU A 69 14.65 2.63 -5.60
C GLU A 69 14.82 3.97 -4.87
N PHE A 70 14.67 3.94 -3.55
CA PHE A 70 14.84 5.13 -2.73
C PHE A 70 16.33 5.42 -2.62
N ALA A 71 16.80 6.38 -3.40
CA ALA A 71 18.17 6.88 -3.26
C ALA A 71 18.35 7.44 -1.84
N PRO A 72 19.46 7.12 -1.16
CA PRO A 72 19.78 7.78 0.10
C PRO A 72 19.86 9.29 -0.14
N SER A 73 19.20 10.09 0.70
CA SER A 73 19.39 11.54 0.70
C SER A 73 20.87 11.81 0.97
N ARG A 74 21.59 12.37 -0.02
CA ARG A 74 22.94 12.87 0.21
C ARG A 74 22.80 14.08 1.12
N ASN A 75 23.48 14.02 2.26
CA ASN A 75 23.66 15.16 3.15
C ASN A 75 24.70 16.13 2.57
#